data_AF-A0AAD1B3U9-F1
#
_entry.id   AF-A0AAD1B3U9-F1
#
_cell.length_a   1.000
_cell.length_b   1.000
_cell.length_c   1.000
_cell.angle_alpha   90.00
_cell.angle_beta   90.00
_cell.angle_gamma   90.00
#
_symmetry.space_group_name_H-M   'P 1'
#
loop_
_entity.id
_entity.type
_entity.pdbx_description
1 polymer ?
#
loop_
_entity_poly.entity_id
_entity_poly.type
_entity_poly.pdbx_seq_one_letter_code
_entity_poly.pdbx_strand_id
1 'polypeptide(L)'
;MVKALDHAWGQRGQPDKVMLHSDQGSQYASRMFRQRLWRYRMQQSMSRRGNCWVNAPMERLFRSLKSEWVPTMGYRDLPEAKKDIGDYLMGYYNHHRPHSYNGGIAPAMAEEKPKSLSGIS
;
A
#
# COMPACT_ATOMS: atom_id res chain seq x y z
N MET A 1 12.12 -0.40 4.61
CA MET A 1 11.61 -0.48 3.23
C MET A 1 11.84 -1.83 2.54
N VAL A 2 13.08 -2.31 2.35
CA VAL A 2 13.37 -3.56 1.60
C VAL A 2 12.62 -4.79 2.13
N LYS A 3 12.59 -5.01 3.45
CA LYS A 3 11.85 -6.13 4.05
C LYS A 3 10.35 -6.11 3.74
N ALA A 4 9.73 -4.92 3.72
CA ALA A 4 8.32 -4.78 3.41
C ALA A 4 8.05 -5.07 1.92
N LEU A 5 8.93 -4.62 1.03
CA LEU A 5 8.87 -4.96 -0.39
C LEU A 5 9.01 -6.47 -0.62
N ASP A 6 9.97 -7.11 0.03
CA ASP A 6 10.20 -8.56 -0.08
C ASP A 6 8.97 -9.37 0.33
N HIS A 7 8.36 -8.98 1.46
CA HIS A 7 7.14 -9.60 1.94
C HIS A 7 5.98 -9.42 0.96
N ALA A 8 5.74 -8.19 0.50
CA ALA A 8 4.66 -7.90 -0.44
C ALA A 8 4.83 -8.63 -1.79
N TRP A 9 6.05 -8.64 -2.34
CA TRP A 9 6.35 -9.34 -3.59
C TRP A 9 6.15 -10.86 -3.47
N GLY A 10 6.61 -11.45 -2.36
CA GLY A 10 6.40 -12.87 -2.08
C GLY A 10 4.91 -13.22 -1.92
N GLN A 11 4.17 -12.44 -1.14
CA GLN A 11 2.73 -12.65 -0.92
C GLN A 11 1.89 -12.54 -2.20
N ARG A 12 2.33 -11.70 -3.15
CA ARG A 12 1.63 -11.47 -4.42
C ARG A 12 2.02 -12.46 -5.53
N GLY A 13 2.73 -13.54 -5.22
CA GLY A 13 3.11 -14.55 -6.20
C GLY A 13 4.24 -14.13 -7.13
N GLN A 14 5.13 -13.25 -6.66
CA GLN A 14 6.35 -12.84 -7.38
C GLN A 14 6.10 -12.24 -8.78
N PRO A 15 5.21 -11.25 -8.92
CA PRO A 15 4.85 -10.70 -10.22
C PRO A 15 6.05 -10.03 -10.91
N ASP A 16 6.08 -10.12 -12.24
CA ASP A 16 7.03 -9.42 -13.09
C ASP A 16 6.42 -8.14 -13.70
N LYS A 17 7.29 -7.24 -14.19
CA LYS A 17 6.89 -6.01 -14.91
C LYS A 17 5.92 -5.08 -14.14
N VAL A 18 6.01 -5.08 -12.81
CA VAL A 18 5.20 -4.20 -11.95
C VAL A 18 5.79 -2.80 -11.93
N MET A 19 4.93 -1.79 -12.02
CA MET A 19 5.30 -0.41 -11.72
C MET A 19 5.09 -0.12 -10.23
N LEU A 20 6.15 0.33 -9.55
CA LEU A 20 6.08 0.78 -8.17
C LEU A 20 6.05 2.30 -8.12
N HIS A 21 4.93 2.87 -7.68
CA HIS A 21 4.81 4.29 -7.41
C HIS A 21 5.29 4.62 -6.00
N SER A 22 6.21 5.58 -5.88
CA SER A 22 6.68 6.09 -4.58
C SER A 22 6.83 7.60 -4.59
N ASP A 23 6.91 8.19 -3.41
CA ASP A 23 7.42 9.55 -3.27
C ASP A 23 8.96 9.59 -3.43
N GLN A 24 9.54 10.78 -3.25
CA GLN A 24 10.99 11.02 -3.32
C GLN A 24 11.70 10.86 -1.97
N GLY A 25 11.10 10.16 -1.00
CA GLY A 25 11.70 9.92 0.30
C GLY A 25 13.03 9.18 0.19
N SER A 26 13.98 9.52 1.07
CA SER A 26 15.34 8.96 1.07
C SER A 26 15.36 7.42 1.16
N GLN A 27 14.37 6.82 1.82
CA GLN A 27 14.22 5.37 1.94
C GLN A 27 14.01 4.70 0.56
N TYR A 28 13.23 5.33 -0.32
CA TYR A 28 12.94 4.87 -1.68
C TYR A 28 14.06 5.18 -2.67
N ALA A 29 14.88 6.20 -2.40
CA ALA A 29 16.06 6.54 -3.19
C ALA A 29 17.31 5.71 -2.81
N SER A 30 17.26 4.99 -1.69
CA SER A 30 18.41 4.24 -1.17
C SER A 30 18.92 3.18 -2.16
N ARG A 31 20.25 3.00 -2.20
CA ARG A 31 20.91 2.02 -3.09
C ARG A 31 20.35 0.61 -2.91
N MET A 32 20.14 0.18 -1.65
CA MET A 32 19.62 -1.14 -1.33
C MET A 32 18.20 -1.35 -1.89
N PHE A 33 17.34 -0.32 -1.81
CA PHE A 33 15.99 -0.41 -2.33
C PHE A 33 15.98 -0.49 -3.86
N ARG A 34 16.75 0.38 -4.53
CA ARG A 34 16.87 0.36 -6.00
C ARG A 34 17.44 -0.95 -6.53
N GLN A 35 18.44 -1.53 -5.86
CA GLN A 35 18.97 -2.85 -6.20
C GLN A 35 17.90 -3.94 -6.07
N ARG A 36 17.04 -3.85 -5.05
CA ARG A 36 15.95 -4.82 -4.88
C ARG A 36 14.90 -4.72 -5.98
N LEU A 37 14.50 -3.50 -6.36
CA LEU A 37 13.57 -3.29 -7.48
C LEU A 37 14.12 -3.84 -8.80
N TRP A 38 15.41 -3.61 -9.07
CA TRP A 38 16.07 -4.15 -10.26
C TRP A 38 16.02 -5.68 -10.28
N ARG A 39 16.33 -6.33 -9.15
CA ARG A 39 16.28 -7.80 -9.02
C ARG A 39 14.87 -8.37 -9.24
N TYR A 40 13.83 -7.64 -8.86
CA TYR A 40 12.44 -8.02 -9.10
C TYR A 40 11.87 -7.52 -10.43
N ARG A 41 12.70 -6.90 -11.28
CA ARG A 41 12.30 -6.34 -12.58
C ARG A 41 11.11 -5.36 -12.46
N MET A 42 11.08 -4.60 -11.36
CA MET A 42 10.07 -3.57 -11.10
C MET A 42 10.53 -2.22 -11.63
N GLN A 43 9.64 -1.48 -12.28
CA GLN A 43 9.89 -0.12 -12.71
C GLN A 43 9.44 0.85 -11.62
N GLN A 44 10.38 1.63 -11.07
CA GLN A 44 10.01 2.67 -10.12
C GLN A 44 9.54 3.94 -10.84
N SER A 45 8.41 4.49 -10.42
CA SER A 45 7.93 5.81 -10.82
C SER A 45 7.84 6.70 -9.59
N MET A 46 8.74 7.68 -9.48
CA MET A 46 8.69 8.67 -8.41
C MET A 46 7.87 9.88 -8.83
N SER A 47 6.92 10.32 -8.01
CA SER A 47 6.16 11.54 -8.27
C SER A 47 7.06 12.78 -8.21
N ARG A 48 6.71 13.84 -8.98
CA ARG A 48 7.35 15.15 -8.85
C ARG A 48 7.07 15.71 -7.45
N ARG A 49 8.01 16.47 -6.89
CA ARG A 49 7.76 17.25 -5.66
C ARG A 49 6.50 18.10 -5.85
N GLY A 50 5.59 18.04 -4.88
CA GLY A 50 4.32 18.76 -4.92
C GLY A 50 3.15 18.03 -5.60
N ASN A 51 3.35 16.82 -6.13
CA ASN A 51 2.24 16.01 -6.67
C ASN A 51 1.67 15.06 -5.62
N CYS A 52 0.70 15.55 -4.84
CA CYS A 52 0.02 14.79 -3.76
C CYS A 52 -0.87 13.66 -4.30
N TRP A 53 -1.31 13.71 -5.55
CA TRP A 53 -2.28 12.76 -6.10
C TRP A 53 -1.76 11.31 -6.13
N VAL A 54 -0.46 11.13 -6.36
CA VAL A 54 0.15 9.78 -6.40
C VAL A 54 0.20 9.15 -5.00
N ASN A 55 0.33 9.97 -3.95
CA ASN A 55 0.38 9.51 -2.57
C ASN A 55 -1.00 9.51 -1.87
N ALA A 56 -2.00 10.14 -2.47
CA ALA A 56 -3.34 10.27 -1.90
C ALA A 56 -3.98 8.95 -1.44
N PRO A 57 -3.81 7.80 -2.12
CA PRO A 57 -4.32 6.52 -1.62
C PRO A 57 -3.67 6.10 -0.29
N MET A 58 -2.35 6.26 -0.18
CA MET A 58 -1.61 5.94 1.05
C MET A 58 -1.93 6.93 2.17
N GLU A 59 -2.03 8.23 1.86
CA GLU A 59 -2.43 9.25 2.84
C GLU A 59 -3.82 8.99 3.41
N ARG A 60 -4.78 8.61 2.56
CA ARG A 60 -6.12 8.22 2.99
C ARG A 60 -6.08 7.00 3.90
N LEU A 61 -5.31 5.97 3.55
CA LEU A 61 -5.12 4.78 4.38
C LEU A 61 -4.57 5.15 5.76
N PHE A 62 -3.49 5.94 5.82
CA PHE A 62 -2.88 6.33 7.09
C PHE A 62 -3.79 7.24 7.93
N ARG A 63 -4.56 8.12 7.28
CA ARG A 63 -5.55 8.95 7.98
C ARG A 63 -6.59 8.07 8.67
N SER A 64 -7.21 7.15 7.93
CA SER A 64 -8.22 6.24 8.47
C SER A 64 -7.66 5.34 9.56
N LEU A 65 -6.47 4.76 9.39
CA LEU A 65 -5.82 3.97 10.43
C LEU A 65 -5.68 4.77 11.74
N LYS A 66 -5.18 6.01 11.64
CA LYS A 66 -4.94 6.86 12.82
C LYS A 66 -6.22 7.33 13.50
N SER A 67 -7.28 7.61 12.74
CA SER A 67 -8.53 8.14 13.30
C SER A 67 -9.51 7.06 13.75
N GLU A 68 -9.49 5.89 13.11
CA GLU A 68 -10.51 4.84 13.30
C GLU A 68 -10.01 3.68 14.17
N TRP A 69 -8.69 3.44 14.26
CA TRP A 69 -8.16 2.21 14.87
C TRP A 69 -7.08 2.45 15.91
N VAL A 70 -6.09 3.30 15.63
CA VAL A 70 -4.96 3.52 16.54
C VAL A 70 -5.46 4.13 17.86
N PRO A 71 -5.13 3.54 19.03
CA PRO A 71 -5.52 4.08 20.32
C PRO A 71 -4.95 5.48 20.56
N THR A 72 -5.74 6.37 21.15
CA THR A 72 -5.31 7.75 21.47
C THR A 72 -4.10 7.80 22.40
N MET A 73 -3.98 6.83 23.32
CA MET A 73 -2.85 6.72 24.26
C MET A 73 -1.65 5.98 23.67
N GLY A 74 -1.72 5.54 22.41
CA GLY A 74 -0.70 4.73 21.75
C GLY A 74 -0.70 3.26 22.20
N TYR A 75 0.36 2.55 21.81
CA TYR A 75 0.60 1.16 22.17
C TYR A 75 1.66 1.07 23.27
N ARG A 76 1.59 0.02 24.09
CA ARG A 76 2.56 -0.24 25.15
C ARG A 76 3.92 -0.65 24.59
N ASP A 77 3.94 -1.46 23.54
CA ASP A 77 5.15 -1.92 22.91
C ASP A 77 5.00 -2.14 21.39
N LEU A 78 6.14 -2.34 20.73
CA LEU A 78 6.19 -2.54 19.28
C LEU A 78 5.53 -3.86 18.82
N PRO A 79 5.67 -5.00 19.52
CA PRO A 79 4.93 -6.23 19.19
C PRO A 79 3.41 -6.03 19.17
N GLU A 80 2.85 -5.37 20.19
CA GLU A 80 1.42 -5.05 20.28
C GLU A 80 0.98 -4.16 19.10
N ALA A 81 1.74 -3.09 18.83
CA ALA A 81 1.46 -2.20 17.70
C ALA A 81 1.49 -2.96 16.35
N LYS A 82 2.46 -3.85 16.15
CA LYS A 82 2.57 -4.64 14.92
C LYS A 82 1.39 -5.59 14.75
N LYS A 83 0.96 -6.25 15.83
CA LYS A 83 -0.18 -7.15 15.80
C LYS A 83 -1.45 -6.37 15.47
N ASP A 84 -1.75 -5.31 16.22
CA ASP A 84 -2.99 -4.56 16.07
C ASP A 84 -3.09 -3.85 14.72
N ILE A 85 -2.02 -3.22 14.25
CA ILE A 85 -1.97 -2.63 12.90
C ILE A 85 -2.07 -3.72 11.82
N GLY A 86 -1.49 -4.90 12.06
CA GLY A 86 -1.63 -6.07 11.19
C GLY A 86 -3.09 -6.52 11.06
N ASP A 87 -3.78 -6.65 12.19
CA ASP A 87 -5.20 -7.01 12.27
C ASP A 87 -6.08 -5.98 11.55
N TYR A 88 -5.77 -4.69 11.69
CA TYR A 88 -6.42 -3.64 10.90
C TYR A 88 -6.19 -3.82 9.40
N LEU A 89 -4.93 -3.91 8.95
CA LEU A 89 -4.63 -3.90 7.51
C LEU A 89 -5.10 -5.18 6.81
N MET A 90 -4.74 -6.33 7.37
CA MET A 90 -4.95 -7.64 6.75
C MET A 90 -6.30 -8.26 7.09
N GLY A 91 -6.96 -7.82 8.16
CA GLY A 91 -8.31 -8.26 8.52
C GLY A 91 -9.37 -7.24 8.11
N TYR A 92 -9.42 -6.12 8.82
CA TYR A 92 -10.53 -5.17 8.67
C TYR A 92 -10.47 -4.35 7.37
N TYR A 93 -9.37 -3.62 7.13
CA TYR A 93 -9.24 -2.67 6.02
C TYR A 93 -9.42 -3.35 4.66
N ASN A 94 -8.69 -4.44 4.40
CA ASN A 94 -8.74 -5.11 3.09
C ASN A 94 -10.04 -5.89 2.85
N HIS A 95 -10.66 -6.49 3.86
CA HIS A 95 -11.78 -7.41 3.66
C HIS A 95 -13.15 -6.87 4.09
N HIS A 96 -13.21 -5.87 4.97
CA HIS A 96 -14.46 -5.43 5.59
C HIS A 96 -14.74 -3.94 5.43
N ARG A 97 -13.71 -3.09 5.38
CA ARG A 97 -13.90 -1.64 5.36
C ARG A 97 -14.56 -1.20 4.05
N PRO A 98 -15.69 -0.46 4.08
CA PRO A 98 -16.32 0.05 2.86
C PRO A 98 -15.54 1.24 2.28
N HIS A 99 -15.38 1.27 0.95
CA HIS A 99 -14.74 2.37 0.23
C HIS A 99 -15.70 3.01 -0.77
N SER A 100 -16.00 4.31 -0.60
CA SER A 100 -16.88 5.05 -1.52
C SER A 100 -16.40 5.01 -2.98
N TYR A 101 -15.08 5.09 -3.21
CA TYR A 101 -14.49 4.96 -4.54
C TYR A 101 -14.75 3.60 -5.19
N ASN A 102 -14.92 2.55 -4.39
CA ASN A 102 -15.22 1.20 -4.88
C ASN A 102 -16.74 0.91 -4.90
N GLY A 103 -17.60 1.92 -4.70
CA GLY A 103 -19.05 1.70 -4.59
C GLY A 103 -19.48 1.02 -3.29
N GLY A 104 -18.71 1.22 -2.20
CA GLY A 104 -19.04 0.72 -0.87
C GLY A 104 -18.48 -0.66 -0.55
N ILE A 105 -17.80 -1.34 -1.48
CA ILE A 105 -17.16 -2.65 -1.21
C ILE A 105 -15.73 -2.50 -0.69
N ALA A 106 -15.24 -3.57 -0.05
CA ALA A 106 -13.89 -3.64 0.50
C ALA A 106 -12.80 -3.75 -0.60
N PRO A 107 -11.55 -3.33 -0.31
CA PRO A 107 -10.45 -3.35 -1.28
C PRO A 107 -10.19 -4.72 -1.91
N ALA A 108 -10.17 -5.81 -1.15
CA ALA A 108 -9.93 -7.16 -1.67
C ALA A 108 -11.03 -7.57 -2.67
N MET A 109 -12.30 -7.32 -2.33
CA MET A 109 -13.43 -7.59 -3.22
C MET A 109 -13.41 -6.74 -4.49
N ALA A 110 -12.92 -5.50 -4.40
CA ALA A 110 -12.76 -4.63 -5.56
C ALA A 110 -11.60 -5.08 -6.47
N GLU A 111 -10.56 -5.69 -5.91
CA GLU A 111 -9.40 -6.22 -6.65
C GLU A 111 -9.78 -7.45 -7.48
N GLU A 112 -10.65 -8.32 -6.98
CA GLU A 112 -11.15 -9.52 -7.69
C GLU A 112 -12.10 -9.21 -8.85
N LYS A 113 -12.70 -8.00 -8.87
CA LYS A 113 -13.59 -7.57 -9.94
C LYS A 113 -12.76 -6.78 -10.97
N PRO A 114 -12.38 -7.37 -12.12
CA PRO A 114 -11.73 -6.59 -13.16
C PRO A 114 -12.68 -5.46 -13.56
N LYS A 115 -12.23 -4.21 -13.40
CA LYS A 115 -12.89 -3.07 -14.05
C LYS A 115 -12.81 -3.37 -15.55
N SER A 116 -13.93 -3.70 -16.19
CA SER A 116 -13.97 -3.70 -17.65
C SER A 116 -13.56 -2.29 -18.07
N LEU A 117 -12.42 -2.15 -18.73
CA LEU A 117 -12.05 -0.91 -19.40
C LEU A 117 -12.96 -0.79 -20.63
N SER A 118 -14.23 -0.46 -20.40
CA SER A 118 -15.15 -0.02 -21.46
C SER A 118 -14.71 1.38 -21.87
N GLY A 119 -13.89 1.49 -22.91
CA GLY A 119 -13.51 2.79 -23.45
C GLY A 119 -12.19 2.83 -24.23
N ILE A 120 -11.97 1.87 -25.12
CA ILE A 120 -11.17 2.13 -26.33
C ILE A 120 -12.03 1.64 -27.50
N SER A 121 -12.82 2.57 -28.05
CA SER A 121 -13.30 2.53 -29.43
C SER A 121 -12.55 3.60 -30.19
#